data_AF-A0A2D7ZGC3-F1
#
_entry.id   AF-A0A2D7ZGC3-F1
#
_cell.length_a   1.000
_cell.length_b   1.000
_cell.length_c   1.000
_cell.angle_alpha   90.00
_cell.angle_beta   90.00
_cell.angle_gamma   90.00
#
_symmetry.space_group_name_H-M   'P 1'
#
loop_
_entity.id
_entity.type
_entity.pdbx_description
1 polymer ?
#
loop_
_entity_poly.entity_id
_entity_poly.type
_entity_poly.pdbx_seq_one_letter_code
_entity_poly.pdbx_strand_id
1 'polypeptide(L)'
;MTLKTTFFAAAASLALIGAPAAFAQDMDGAMTPPPATGAEPQAGASTFTDVQVDRFAEAMTDIQTLNETYGPRVAGAADTTARTALQQQMTTEMTAAVTQTGLTAEEYNQIAAAAQGDAALRARIGQAMQADAGTSADASAQAETPQVDAPDAEAGVEMDVEAEAETPPADM
;
A
#
# COMPACT_ATOMS: atom_id res chain seq x y z
N MET A 1 41.63 1.82 9.41
CA MET A 1 42.51 2.95 9.74
C MET A 1 41.64 4.06 10.31
N THR A 2 41.60 4.20 11.63
CA THR A 2 40.82 5.19 12.38
C THR A 2 41.65 6.45 12.57
N LEU A 3 41.16 7.60 12.12
CA LEU A 3 41.75 8.90 12.49
C LEU A 3 40.68 9.81 13.10
N LYS A 4 40.84 10.05 14.40
CA LYS A 4 40.08 10.95 15.26
C LYS A 4 41.03 12.07 15.67
N THR A 5 40.72 13.33 15.36
CA THR A 5 41.43 14.53 15.88
C THR A 5 40.57 15.75 15.56
N THR A 6 39.69 16.18 16.46
CA THR A 6 39.85 17.21 17.52
C THR A 6 39.76 18.66 17.03
N PHE A 7 38.80 19.34 17.65
CA PHE A 7 38.36 20.73 17.59
C PHE A 7 39.46 21.81 17.66
N PHE A 8 39.23 22.91 16.94
CA PHE A 8 39.68 24.25 17.33
C PHE A 8 38.46 25.10 17.70
N ALA A 9 38.55 25.74 18.86
CA ALA A 9 37.54 26.63 19.40
C ALA A 9 37.89 28.10 19.11
N ALA A 10 36.83 28.92 19.19
CA ALA A 10 36.80 30.36 19.46
C ALA A 10 36.87 31.34 18.27
N ALA A 11 35.73 31.97 17.99
CA ALA A 11 35.58 33.43 18.10
C ALA A 11 34.10 33.79 18.26
N ALA A 12 33.77 34.40 19.39
CA ALA A 12 32.50 35.04 19.65
C ALA A 12 32.55 36.48 19.11
N SER A 13 31.53 36.89 18.35
CA SER A 13 31.19 38.30 18.15
C SER A 13 29.68 38.44 17.98
N LEU A 14 29.12 39.31 18.82
CA LEU A 14 27.72 39.66 18.95
C LEU A 14 27.23 40.62 17.84
N ALA A 15 25.97 40.42 17.47
CA ALA A 15 24.90 41.43 17.36
C ALA A 15 24.79 42.41 16.17
N LEU A 16 23.68 42.21 15.44
CA LEU A 16 22.57 43.14 15.17
C LEU A 16 22.51 43.97 13.86
N ILE A 17 21.29 43.88 13.27
CA ILE A 17 20.55 44.85 12.41
C ILE A 17 20.53 44.58 10.89
N GLY A 18 19.48 43.85 10.50
CA GLY A 18 18.48 44.17 9.46
C GLY A 18 18.84 44.95 8.20
N ALA A 19 18.89 44.22 7.07
CA ALA A 19 18.18 44.52 5.80
C ALA A 19 18.47 43.38 4.79
N PRO A 20 17.49 42.70 4.16
CA PRO A 20 17.77 41.93 2.96
C PRO A 20 17.48 42.80 1.73
N ALA A 21 18.50 43.51 1.25
CA ALA A 21 18.57 43.93 -0.14
C ALA A 21 19.72 43.19 -0.81
N ALA A 22 19.43 42.62 -1.97
CA ALA A 22 20.34 42.01 -2.94
C ALA A 22 20.96 40.65 -2.56
N PHE A 23 20.29 39.58 -3.01
CA PHE A 23 20.94 38.32 -3.33
C PHE A 23 21.80 38.52 -4.59
N ALA A 24 23.12 38.51 -4.42
CA ALA A 24 24.06 38.26 -5.48
C ALA A 24 25.30 37.61 -4.85
N GLN A 25 25.44 36.29 -5.01
CA GLN A 25 26.72 35.62 -5.28
C GLN A 25 26.51 34.12 -5.50
N ASP A 26 26.99 33.69 -6.66
CA ASP A 26 27.19 32.35 -7.21
C ASP A 26 27.19 31.17 -6.23
N MET A 27 26.25 30.24 -6.46
CA MET A 27 26.55 28.81 -6.50
C MET A 27 25.85 28.17 -7.69
N ASP A 28 26.69 27.74 -8.63
CA ASP A 28 26.41 26.89 -9.77
C ASP A 28 25.82 25.54 -9.29
N GLY A 29 24.62 25.20 -9.76
CA GLY A 29 24.12 23.81 -9.75
C GLY A 29 23.24 23.36 -8.56
N ALA A 30 22.43 24.22 -7.96
CA ALA A 30 21.31 23.77 -7.11
C ALA A 30 20.00 23.77 -7.92
N MET A 31 19.41 22.59 -8.12
CA MET A 31 18.06 22.45 -8.65
C MET A 31 17.09 23.09 -7.66
N THR A 32 16.68 24.32 -7.93
CA THR A 32 15.55 24.99 -7.28
C THR A 32 14.28 24.22 -7.62
N PRO A 33 13.58 23.58 -6.65
CA PRO A 33 12.21 23.15 -6.90
C PRO A 33 11.34 24.39 -7.18
N PRO A 34 10.41 24.33 -8.16
CA PRO A 34 9.54 25.46 -8.45
C PRO A 34 8.73 25.87 -7.21
N PRO A 35 8.39 27.15 -7.05
CA PRO A 35 7.55 27.61 -5.94
C PRO A 35 6.19 26.91 -6.03
N ALA A 36 5.86 26.14 -4.98
CA ALA A 36 4.53 25.62 -4.77
C ALA A 36 3.56 26.82 -4.75
N THR A 37 2.72 26.90 -5.76
CA THR A 37 1.68 27.91 -5.88
C THR A 37 0.67 27.64 -4.77
N GLY A 38 0.26 28.69 -4.06
CA GLY A 38 -0.50 28.59 -2.82
C GLY A 38 -1.77 27.75 -2.95
N ALA A 39 -1.87 26.74 -2.09
CA ALA A 39 -3.15 26.23 -1.65
C ALA A 39 -3.60 27.11 -0.47
N GLU A 40 -4.67 27.87 -0.67
CA GLU A 40 -5.38 28.55 0.41
C GLU A 40 -5.85 27.49 1.43
N PRO A 41 -5.66 27.70 2.75
CA PRO A 41 -6.22 26.80 3.75
C PRO A 41 -7.74 26.95 3.75
N GLN A 42 -8.44 25.99 3.16
CA GLN A 42 -9.89 25.88 3.25
C GLN A 42 -10.25 25.48 4.68
N ALA A 43 -10.40 26.49 5.54
CA ALA A 43 -10.87 26.34 6.90
C ALA A 43 -12.34 25.91 6.90
N GLY A 44 -12.65 24.73 7.46
CA GLY A 44 -14.05 24.37 7.72
C GLY A 44 -14.43 22.89 7.77
N ALA A 45 -13.56 22.00 8.25
CA ALA A 45 -13.88 20.67 8.81
C ALA A 45 -12.56 20.15 9.40
N SER A 46 -12.57 19.08 10.20
CA SER A 46 -11.34 18.29 10.42
C SER A 46 -10.59 18.20 9.08
N THR A 47 -9.28 18.51 9.04
CA THR A 47 -8.52 18.82 7.80
C THR A 47 -8.77 17.88 6.61
N PHE A 48 -9.22 16.64 6.88
CA PHE A 48 -9.68 15.66 5.90
C PHE A 48 -11.06 15.09 6.27
N THR A 49 -11.93 14.97 5.26
CA THR A 49 -13.27 14.38 5.39
C THR A 49 -13.21 12.86 5.60
N ASP A 50 -14.27 12.24 6.14
CA ASP A 50 -14.32 10.78 6.33
C ASP A 50 -14.19 10.04 4.98
N VAL A 51 -14.86 10.55 3.94
CA VAL A 51 -14.75 10.01 2.58
C VAL A 51 -13.29 10.00 2.10
N GLN A 52 -12.55 11.10 2.30
CA GLN A 52 -11.13 11.14 1.91
C GLN A 52 -10.27 10.15 2.72
N VAL A 53 -10.60 9.94 4.00
CA VAL A 53 -9.91 8.96 4.84
C VAL A 53 -10.22 7.53 4.40
N ASP A 54 -11.46 7.23 4.03
CA ASP A 54 -11.86 5.92 3.52
C ASP A 54 -11.17 5.61 2.19
N ARG A 55 -11.15 6.56 1.25
CA ARG A 55 -10.42 6.41 -0.03
C ARG A 55 -8.92 6.28 0.16
N PHE A 56 -8.37 6.94 1.16
CA PHE A 56 -6.97 6.79 1.52
C PHE A 56 -6.66 5.37 2.05
N ALA A 57 -7.55 4.82 2.88
CA ALA A 57 -7.44 3.45 3.38
C ALA A 57 -7.56 2.40 2.26
N GLU A 58 -8.48 2.60 1.31
CA GLU A 58 -8.62 1.78 0.09
C GLU A 58 -7.30 1.82 -0.73
N ALA A 59 -6.79 3.02 -1.03
CA ALA A 59 -5.55 3.19 -1.79
C ALA A 59 -4.33 2.56 -1.10
N MET A 60 -4.24 2.61 0.23
CA MET A 60 -3.15 1.97 0.97
C MET A 60 -3.18 0.44 0.81
N THR A 61 -4.37 -0.17 0.76
CA THR A 61 -4.54 -1.62 0.55
C THR A 61 -4.08 -2.02 -0.85
N ASP A 62 -4.46 -1.25 -1.86
CA ASP A 62 -4.01 -1.47 -3.24
C ASP A 62 -2.49 -1.31 -3.37
N ILE A 63 -1.93 -0.26 -2.77
CA ILE A 63 -0.48 -0.03 -2.75
C ILE A 63 0.25 -1.18 -2.04
N GLN A 64 -0.31 -1.72 -0.95
CA GLN A 64 0.27 -2.89 -0.28
C GLN A 64 0.33 -4.10 -1.22
N THR A 65 -0.75 -4.38 -1.93
CA THR A 65 -0.83 -5.46 -2.94
C THR A 65 0.20 -5.25 -4.07
N LEU A 66 0.39 -4.00 -4.52
CA LEU A 66 1.42 -3.67 -5.51
C LEU A 66 2.83 -3.93 -4.98
N ASN A 67 3.11 -3.58 -3.72
CA ASN A 67 4.43 -3.85 -3.12
C ASN A 67 4.71 -5.35 -3.01
N GLU A 68 3.72 -6.16 -2.64
CA GLU A 68 3.82 -7.61 -2.60
C GLU A 68 4.07 -8.21 -3.99
N THR A 69 3.45 -7.63 -5.02
CA THR A 69 3.60 -8.07 -6.41
C THR A 69 4.95 -7.67 -7.01
N TYR A 70 5.37 -6.40 -6.83
CA TYR A 70 6.56 -5.86 -7.47
C TYR A 70 7.85 -6.11 -6.69
N GLY A 71 7.80 -6.21 -5.36
CA GLY A 71 8.98 -6.42 -4.51
C GLY A 71 9.83 -7.62 -4.96
N PRO A 72 9.27 -8.83 -5.06
CA PRO A 72 10.00 -10.02 -5.52
C PRO A 72 10.50 -9.88 -6.97
N ARG A 73 9.72 -9.25 -7.85
CA ARG A 73 10.08 -9.05 -9.26
C ARG A 73 11.28 -8.12 -9.39
N VAL A 74 11.29 -7.02 -8.64
CA VAL A 74 12.39 -6.05 -8.61
C VAL A 74 13.65 -6.69 -8.02
N ALA A 75 13.50 -7.48 -6.93
CA ALA A 75 14.62 -8.18 -6.31
C ALA A 75 15.22 -9.28 -7.21
N GLY A 76 14.38 -9.96 -8.01
CA GLY A 76 14.79 -11.01 -8.96
C GLY A 76 15.15 -10.51 -10.36
N ALA A 77 15.18 -9.20 -10.60
CA ALA A 77 15.46 -8.65 -11.93
C ALA A 77 16.88 -8.99 -12.40
N ALA A 78 17.01 -9.37 -13.67
CA ALA A 78 18.27 -9.84 -14.25
C ALA A 78 19.38 -8.78 -14.29
N ASP A 79 19.01 -7.52 -14.47
CA ASP A 79 19.93 -6.39 -14.57
C ASP A 79 19.28 -5.08 -14.12
N THR A 80 20.09 -4.01 -14.09
CA THR A 80 19.64 -2.67 -13.70
C THR A 80 18.54 -2.12 -14.61
N THR A 81 18.53 -2.47 -15.91
CA THR A 81 17.52 -2.01 -16.87
C THR A 81 16.17 -2.65 -16.56
N ALA A 82 16.13 -3.97 -16.38
CA ALA A 82 14.94 -4.69 -15.97
C ALA A 82 14.41 -4.20 -14.62
N ARG A 83 15.30 -3.96 -13.65
CA ARG A 83 14.94 -3.41 -12.35
C ARG A 83 14.33 -2.01 -12.47
N THR A 84 14.87 -1.17 -13.34
CA THR A 84 14.36 0.19 -13.58
C THR A 84 12.99 0.16 -14.24
N ALA A 85 12.79 -0.73 -15.23
CA ALA A 85 11.50 -0.89 -15.89
C ALA A 85 10.39 -1.34 -14.91
N LEU A 86 10.70 -2.29 -14.02
CA LEU A 86 9.77 -2.75 -12.99
C LEU A 86 9.42 -1.65 -11.98
N GLN A 87 10.40 -0.83 -11.57
CA GLN A 87 10.14 0.31 -10.69
C GLN A 87 9.27 1.37 -11.37
N GLN A 88 9.50 1.67 -12.65
CA GLN A 88 8.65 2.62 -13.40
C GLN A 88 7.21 2.11 -13.52
N GLN A 89 7.03 0.83 -13.84
CA GLN A 89 5.72 0.20 -13.87
C GLN A 89 5.04 0.30 -12.51
N MET A 90 5.74 -0.04 -11.42
CA MET A 90 5.21 0.07 -10.06
C MET A 90 4.76 1.50 -9.74
N THR A 91 5.53 2.53 -10.11
CA THR A 91 5.14 3.94 -9.90
C THR A 91 3.87 4.31 -10.67
N THR A 92 3.73 3.83 -11.91
CA THR A 92 2.50 4.03 -12.70
C THR A 92 1.30 3.38 -12.04
N GLU A 93 1.43 2.12 -11.62
CA GLU A 93 0.35 1.40 -10.94
C GLU A 93 0.00 2.01 -9.58
N MET A 94 0.99 2.48 -8.81
CA MET A 94 0.73 3.19 -7.54
C MET A 94 -0.07 4.47 -7.76
N THR A 95 0.25 5.24 -8.81
CA THR A 95 -0.51 6.44 -9.15
C THR A 95 -1.93 6.07 -9.57
N ALA A 96 -2.08 5.01 -10.37
CA ALA A 96 -3.38 4.51 -10.78
C ALA A 96 -4.23 4.09 -9.57
N ALA A 97 -3.67 3.30 -8.65
CA ALA A 97 -4.33 2.86 -7.41
C ALA A 97 -4.88 4.05 -6.62
N VAL A 98 -4.08 5.10 -6.40
CA VAL A 98 -4.56 6.32 -5.72
C VAL A 98 -5.70 6.97 -6.48
N THR A 99 -5.54 7.20 -7.79
CA THR A 99 -6.54 7.91 -8.60
C THR A 99 -7.84 7.14 -8.81
N GLN A 100 -7.82 5.81 -8.79
CA GLN A 100 -9.03 4.98 -8.94
C GLN A 100 -9.96 5.10 -7.73
N THR A 101 -9.43 5.36 -6.54
CA THR A 101 -10.24 5.66 -5.34
C THR A 101 -10.91 7.03 -5.40
N GLY A 102 -10.57 7.86 -6.40
CA GLY A 102 -11.06 9.23 -6.53
C GLY A 102 -10.22 10.27 -5.79
N LEU A 103 -9.11 9.87 -5.16
CA LEU A 103 -8.11 10.79 -4.62
C LEU A 103 -7.12 11.23 -5.69
N THR A 104 -6.65 12.46 -5.60
CA THR A 104 -5.43 12.86 -6.31
C THR A 104 -4.19 12.36 -5.59
N ALA A 105 -3.07 12.22 -6.31
CA ALA A 105 -1.77 11.93 -5.72
C ALA A 105 -1.36 12.99 -4.67
N GLU A 106 -1.77 14.24 -4.87
CA GLU A 106 -1.53 15.31 -3.92
C GLU A 106 -2.31 15.11 -2.62
N GLU A 107 -3.62 14.85 -2.70
CA GLU A 107 -4.46 14.58 -1.52
C GLU A 107 -3.96 13.37 -0.72
N TYR A 108 -3.59 12.29 -1.41
CA TYR A 108 -2.99 11.12 -0.76
C TYR A 108 -1.75 11.51 0.04
N ASN A 109 -0.83 12.28 -0.56
CA ASN A 109 0.38 12.73 0.12
C ASN A 109 0.08 13.69 1.28
N GLN A 110 -0.90 14.56 1.14
CA GLN A 110 -1.32 15.47 2.21
C GLN A 110 -1.86 14.71 3.42
N ILE A 111 -2.73 13.71 3.19
CA ILE A 111 -3.27 12.84 4.25
C ILE A 111 -2.12 12.06 4.91
N ALA A 112 -1.22 11.46 4.11
CA ALA A 112 -0.08 10.71 4.61
C ALA A 112 0.86 11.58 5.47
N ALA A 113 1.15 12.81 5.03
CA ALA A 113 1.99 13.75 5.77
C ALA A 113 1.31 14.18 7.09
N ALA A 114 0.02 14.49 7.06
CA ALA A 114 -0.73 14.89 8.25
C ALA A 114 -0.83 13.76 9.29
N ALA A 115 -1.02 12.51 8.83
CA ALA A 115 -1.12 11.34 9.71
C ALA A 115 0.13 11.15 10.58
N GLN A 116 1.31 11.62 10.16
CA GLN A 116 2.53 11.52 10.96
C GLN A 116 2.42 12.28 12.29
N GLY A 117 1.74 13.43 12.31
CA GLY A 117 1.56 14.27 13.49
C GLY A 117 0.19 14.16 14.16
N ASP A 118 -0.83 13.70 13.43
CA ASP A 118 -2.21 13.66 13.91
C ASP A 118 -2.60 12.25 14.37
N ALA A 119 -2.71 12.08 15.69
CA ALA A 119 -3.13 10.81 16.29
C ALA A 119 -4.61 10.46 16.01
N ALA A 120 -5.48 11.47 15.92
CA ALA A 120 -6.89 11.26 15.64
C ALA A 120 -7.10 10.85 14.18
N LEU A 121 -6.35 11.45 13.26
CA LEU A 121 -6.34 11.05 11.85
C LEU A 121 -5.85 9.60 11.69
N ARG A 122 -4.76 9.21 12.36
CA ARG A 122 -4.29 7.81 12.36
C ARG A 122 -5.33 6.84 12.90
N ALA A 123 -6.06 7.22 13.94
CA ALA A 123 -7.14 6.39 14.48
C ALA A 123 -8.27 6.21 13.44
N ARG A 124 -8.69 7.29 12.78
CA ARG A 124 -9.72 7.24 11.71
C ARG A 124 -9.27 6.38 10.53
N ILE A 125 -8.03 6.56 10.05
CA ILE A 125 -7.42 5.73 9.00
C ILE A 125 -7.42 4.25 9.42
N GLY A 126 -7.01 3.97 10.66
CA GLY A 126 -7.05 2.62 11.21
C GLY A 126 -8.46 2.03 11.17
N GLN A 127 -9.46 2.77 11.64
CA GLN A 127 -10.86 2.33 11.64
C GLN A 127 -11.38 2.04 10.23
N ALA A 128 -11.05 2.90 9.26
CA ALA A 128 -11.43 2.69 7.86
C ALA A 128 -10.85 1.37 7.30
N MET A 129 -9.57 1.08 7.55
CA MET A 129 -8.95 -0.20 7.12
C MET A 129 -9.58 -1.43 7.79
N GLN A 130 -10.01 -1.31 9.05
CA GLN A 130 -10.67 -2.40 9.78
C GLN A 130 -12.12 -2.64 9.30
N ALA A 131 -12.83 -1.57 8.94
CA ALA A 131 -14.20 -1.66 8.44
C ALA A 131 -14.26 -2.39 7.08
N ASP A 132 -13.29 -2.15 6.21
CA ASP A 132 -13.15 -2.83 4.92
C ASP A 132 -12.82 -4.32 5.11
N ALA A 133 -11.89 -4.65 6.01
CA ALA A 133 -11.57 -6.02 6.37
C ALA A 133 -12.76 -6.76 7.02
N GLY A 134 -13.57 -6.07 7.82
CA GLY A 134 -14.77 -6.63 8.46
C GLY A 134 -15.88 -7.00 7.46
N THR A 135 -16.04 -6.21 6.39
CA THR A 135 -16.96 -6.52 5.28
C THR A 135 -16.55 -7.79 4.54
N SER A 136 -15.25 -7.98 4.34
CA SER A 136 -14.70 -9.18 3.68
C SER A 136 -14.80 -10.44 4.56
N ALA A 137 -14.67 -10.30 5.88
CA ALA A 137 -14.83 -11.40 6.84
C ALA A 137 -16.29 -11.88 6.96
N ASP A 138 -17.26 -10.95 6.96
CA ASP A 138 -18.69 -11.28 7.03
C ASP A 138 -19.19 -11.97 5.75
N ALA A 139 -18.73 -11.52 4.58
CA ALA A 139 -19.01 -12.17 3.30
C ALA A 139 -18.47 -13.61 3.21
N SER A 140 -17.34 -13.89 3.88
CA SER A 140 -16.73 -15.21 3.94
C SER A 140 -17.45 -16.17 4.91
N ALA A 141 -18.01 -15.63 6.00
CA ALA A 141 -18.78 -16.41 6.97
C ALA A 141 -20.17 -16.82 6.47
N GLN A 142 -20.76 -16.08 5.54
CA GLN A 142 -22.07 -16.41 4.95
C GLN A 142 -21.99 -17.46 3.81
N ALA A 143 -20.79 -17.79 3.31
CA ALA A 143 -20.59 -18.81 2.28
C ALA A 143 -20.52 -20.25 2.83
N GLU A 144 -20.39 -20.42 4.15
CA GLU A 144 -20.33 -21.72 4.82
C GLU A 144 -21.71 -22.06 5.39
N THR A 145 -22.61 -22.56 4.53
CA THR A 145 -23.92 -23.07 4.99
C THR A 145 -23.80 -24.50 5.53
N PRO A 146 -24.67 -24.88 6.48
CA PRO A 146 -24.44 -25.96 7.43
C PRO A 146 -24.55 -27.34 6.80
N GLN A 147 -23.64 -28.22 7.23
CA GLN A 147 -23.72 -29.66 7.15
C GLN A 147 -25.13 -30.15 7.53
N VAL A 148 -25.92 -30.52 6.52
CA VAL A 148 -27.22 -31.17 6.72
C VAL A 148 -26.94 -32.62 7.14
N ASP A 149 -27.02 -32.81 8.45
CA ASP A 149 -27.20 -34.09 9.13
C ASP A 149 -28.30 -34.90 8.42
N ALA A 150 -27.91 -35.92 7.67
CA ALA A 150 -28.83 -36.91 7.14
C ALA A 150 -28.77 -38.13 8.07
N PRO A 151 -29.87 -38.48 8.77
CA PRO A 151 -29.90 -39.64 9.63
C PRO A 151 -29.93 -40.93 8.82
N ASP A 152 -29.14 -41.87 9.32
CA ASP A 152 -29.27 -43.33 9.25
C ASP A 152 -30.63 -43.84 8.74
N ALA A 153 -30.62 -44.57 7.62
CA ALA A 153 -31.69 -45.48 7.25
C ALA A 153 -31.10 -46.67 6.46
N GLU A 154 -30.86 -47.74 7.19
CA GLU A 154 -30.59 -49.08 6.68
C GLU A 154 -31.75 -49.65 5.82
N ALA A 155 -31.36 -50.63 5.00
CA ALA A 155 -32.14 -51.79 4.54
C ALA A 155 -32.93 -51.73 3.20
N GLY A 156 -32.61 -52.73 2.35
CA GLY A 156 -33.35 -53.15 1.15
C GLY A 156 -32.40 -53.65 0.04
N VAL A 157 -31.74 -54.80 0.18
CA VAL A 157 -32.21 -56.14 -0.26
C VAL A 157 -32.38 -56.26 -1.79
N GLU A 158 -31.52 -57.13 -2.35
CA GLU A 158 -31.68 -57.96 -3.58
C GLU A 158 -31.60 -57.29 -4.97
N MET A 159 -30.66 -57.74 -5.83
CA MET A 159 -30.91 -58.87 -6.73
C MET A 159 -29.67 -59.21 -7.59
N ASP A 160 -29.26 -60.47 -7.54
CA ASP A 160 -28.41 -61.19 -8.49
C ASP A 160 -28.68 -60.81 -9.96
N VAL A 161 -27.62 -60.49 -10.72
CA VAL A 161 -27.49 -60.91 -12.12
C VAL A 161 -26.03 -61.24 -12.44
N GLU A 162 -25.80 -62.54 -12.44
CA GLU A 162 -24.76 -63.33 -13.09
C GLU A 162 -24.46 -62.83 -14.52
N ALA A 163 -23.18 -62.58 -14.82
CA ALA A 163 -22.69 -62.51 -16.20
C ALA A 163 -21.23 -63.00 -16.24
N GLU A 164 -21.09 -64.31 -16.43
CA GLU A 164 -19.90 -64.93 -17.01
C GLU A 164 -19.51 -64.22 -18.31
N ALA A 165 -18.24 -63.84 -18.43
CA ALA A 165 -17.55 -63.75 -19.71
C ALA A 165 -16.05 -63.95 -19.47
N GLU A 166 -15.68 -65.23 -19.42
CA GLU A 166 -14.62 -65.81 -20.24
C GLU A 166 -13.31 -65.00 -20.37
N THR A 167 -12.31 -65.45 -19.61
CA THR A 167 -10.89 -65.21 -19.90
C THR A 167 -10.46 -66.04 -21.10
N PRO A 168 -9.50 -65.53 -21.90
CA PRO A 168 -8.30 -66.34 -22.10
C PRO A 168 -7.00 -65.56 -21.86
N PRO A 169 -5.88 -66.29 -21.69
CA PRO A 169 -4.84 -65.97 -20.73
C PRO A 169 -3.70 -65.09 -21.25
N ALA A 170 -2.96 -64.55 -20.28
CA ALA A 170 -1.62 -64.03 -20.46
C ALA A 170 -0.58 -65.15 -20.66
N ASP A 171 0.49 -64.79 -21.36
CA ASP A 171 1.84 -65.39 -21.40
C ASP A 171 2.12 -66.48 -22.46
N MET A 172 2.87 -66.09 -23.51
CA MET A 172 4.18 -66.64 -23.93
C MET A 172 4.77 -65.85 -25.10
#